data_AF-A0A383AGQ2-F1
#
_entry.id   AF-A0A383AGQ2-F1
#
_cell.length_a   1.000
_cell.length_b   1.000
_cell.length_c   1.000
_cell.angle_alpha   90.00
_cell.angle_beta   90.00
_cell.angle_gamma   90.00
#
_symmetry.space_group_name_H-M   'P 1'
#
loop_
_entity.id
_entity.type
_entity.pdbx_description
1 polymer ?
#
loop_
_entity_poly.entity_id
_entity_poly.type
_entity_poly.pdbx_seq_one_letter_code
_entity_poly.pdbx_strand_id
1 'polypeptide(L)' 'MVVLDALHLIQAQHAGDLAVRWNCKAGKCGSCSMEINGRPRLSCMTRINEFGPNELITMRPIKT' A
#
# COMPACT_ATOMS: atom_id res chain seq x y z
N MET A 1 -3.49 -10.60 4.26
CA MET A 1 -2.42 -9.67 3.85
C MET A 1 -3.04 -8.49 3.13
N VAL A 2 -2.70 -7.28 3.57
CA VAL A 2 -3.07 -6.02 2.90
C VAL A 2 -1.86 -5.43 2.19
N VAL A 3 -2.08 -4.45 1.31
CA VAL A 3 -1.00 -3.81 0.56
C VAL A 3 0.09 -3.24 1.48
N LEU A 4 -0.28 -2.69 2.65
CA LEU A 4 0.69 -2.22 3.64
C LEU A 4 1.63 -3.33 4.15
N ASP A 5 1.14 -4.57 4.31
CA ASP A 5 1.99 -5.69 4.76
C ASP A 5 3.06 -6.01 3.71
N ALA A 6 2.68 -6.02 2.42
CA ALA A 6 3.62 -6.26 1.33
C ALA A 6 4.65 -5.13 1.21
N LEU A 7 4.24 -3.88 1.43
CA LEU A 7 5.15 -2.73 1.46
C LEU A 7 6.20 -2.86 2.57
N HIS A 8 5.81 -3.28 3.79
CA HIS A 8 6.76 -3.53 4.88
C HIS A 8 7.70 -4.69 4.57
N LEU A 9 7.22 -5.75 3.91
CA LEU A 9 8.07 -6.86 3.48
C LEU A 9 9.12 -6.39 2.46
N ILE A 10 8.69 -5.62 1.45
CA ILE A 10 9.59 -5.04 0.44
C ILE A 10 10.61 -4.11 1.10
N GLN A 11 10.17 -3.26 2.01
CA GLN A 11 11.06 -2.36 2.74
C GLN A 11 12.11 -3.13 3.55
N ALA A 12 11.72 -4.21 4.23
CA ALA A 12 12.63 -4.99 5.05
C ALA A 12 13.62 -5.86 4.25
N GLN A 13 13.23 -6.35 3.07
CA GLN A 13 13.97 -7.40 2.36
C GLN A 13 14.59 -6.95 1.02
N HIS A 14 14.06 -5.91 0.40
CA HIS A 14 14.38 -5.58 -0.99
C HIS A 14 14.75 -4.10 -1.20
N ALA A 15 14.11 -3.17 -0.49
CA ALA A 15 14.26 -1.73 -0.70
C ALA A 15 14.14 -0.95 0.61
N GLY A 16 15.20 -0.95 1.43
CA GLY A 16 15.22 -0.29 2.74
C GLY A 16 15.04 1.23 2.69
N ASP A 17 15.29 1.84 1.54
CA ASP A 17 15.11 3.26 1.24
C ASP A 17 13.69 3.62 0.76
N LEU A 18 12.82 2.63 0.55
CA LEU A 18 11.41 2.86 0.20
C LEU A 18 10.67 3.56 1.35
N ALA A 19 10.38 4.85 1.17
CA ALA A 19 9.64 5.64 2.14
C ALA A 19 8.12 5.45 2.01
N VAL A 20 7.48 5.05 3.10
CA VAL A 20 6.01 4.88 3.19
C VAL A 20 5.48 5.46 4.49
N ARG A 21 4.43 6.28 4.41
CA ARG A 21 3.72 6.79 5.60
C ARG A 21 2.67 5.79 6.05
N TRP A 22 2.64 5.50 7.35
CA TRP A 22 1.64 4.65 7.98
C TRP A 22 1.57 4.95 9.49
N ASN A 23 0.48 4.56 10.14
CA ASN A 23 0.33 4.66 11.60
C ASN A 23 -0.68 3.61 12.12
N CYS A 24 -1.98 3.92 12.14
CA CYS A 24 -2.97 3.14 12.88
C CYS A 24 -3.26 1.70 12.38
N LYS A 25 -2.95 1.38 11.12
CA LYS A 25 -3.34 0.12 10.43
C LYS A 25 -4.82 -0.30 10.62
N ALA A 26 -5.71 0.66 10.86
CA ALA A 26 -7.12 0.43 11.17
C ALA A 26 -8.07 1.26 10.28
N GLY A 27 -7.54 1.89 9.23
CA GLY A 27 -8.33 2.73 8.33
C GLY A 27 -8.87 4.04 8.93
N LYS A 28 -8.30 4.53 10.05
CA LYS A 28 -8.81 5.72 10.76
C LYS A 28 -8.00 7.00 10.50
N CYS A 29 -6.67 6.92 10.52
CA CYS A 29 -5.81 8.11 10.47
C CYS A 29 -5.55 8.69 9.08
N GLY A 30 -5.86 7.96 8.00
CA GLY A 30 -5.54 8.38 6.63
C GLY A 30 -4.04 8.42 6.26
N SER A 31 -3.11 8.14 7.18
CA SER A 31 -1.66 8.30 6.94
C SER A 31 -1.08 7.42 5.83
N CYS A 32 -1.75 6.31 5.49
CA CYS A 32 -1.32 5.35 4.46
C CYS A 32 -2.07 5.49 3.13
N SER A 33 -2.55 6.70 2.84
CA SER A 33 -3.22 7.01 1.58
C SER A 33 -2.22 6.98 0.42
N MET A 34 -2.57 6.28 -0.65
CA MET A 34 -1.80 6.23 -1.90
C MET A 34 -2.73 5.86 -3.07
N GLU A 35 -2.29 6.10 -4.31
CA GLU A 35 -2.96 5.55 -5.47
C GLU A 35 -2.56 4.08 -5.64
N ILE A 36 -3.54 3.17 -5.71
CA ILE A 36 -3.34 1.75 -5.98
C ILE A 36 -4.14 1.41 -7.24
N ASN A 37 -3.46 0.96 -8.30
CA ASN A 37 -4.03 0.77 -9.65
C ASN A 37 -4.85 1.98 -10.11
N GLY A 38 -4.29 3.19 -9.91
CA GLY A 38 -4.87 4.46 -10.34
C GLY A 38 -6.05 4.95 -9.51
N ARG A 39 -6.39 4.29 -8.39
CA ARG A 39 -7.48 4.71 -7.49
C ARG A 39 -6.93 5.11 -6.12
N PRO A 40 -7.37 6.23 -5.52
CA PRO A 40 -6.96 6.58 -4.16
C PRO A 40 -7.54 5.58 -3.17
N ARG A 41 -6.66 4.94 -2.38
CA ARG A 41 -7.02 3.92 -1.40
C ARG A 41 -6.15 4.02 -0.15
N LEU A 42 -6.61 3.43 0.95
CA LEU A 42 -5.79 3.20 2.14
C LEU A 42 -5.08 1.85 2.00
N SER A 43 -3.74 1.84 1.97
CA SER A 43 -2.99 0.59 1.81
C SER A 43 -3.18 -0.38 2.97
N CYS A 44 -3.52 0.11 4.18
CA CYS A 44 -3.84 -0.73 5.32
C CYS A 44 -5.22 -1.42 5.24
N MET A 45 -6.10 -0.99 4.34
CA MET A 45 -7.44 -1.56 4.17
C MET A 45 -7.61 -2.25 2.82
N THR A 46 -6.66 -2.12 1.90
CA THR A 46 -6.72 -2.72 0.56
C THR A 46 -6.15 -4.13 0.63
N ARG A 47 -6.98 -5.16 0.39
CA ARG A 47 -6.54 -6.55 0.46
C ARG A 47 -5.89 -6.98 -0.85
N ILE A 48 -4.86 -7.81 -0.75
CA ILE A 48 -4.15 -8.31 -1.94
C ILE A 48 -5.01 -9.30 -2.74
N ASN A 49 -5.92 -10.01 -2.08
CA ASN A 49 -6.85 -10.92 -2.74
C ASN A 49 -8.01 -10.21 -3.49
N GLU A 50 -8.05 -8.88 -3.49
CA GLU A 50 -8.94 -8.11 -4.39
C GLU A 50 -8.42 -8.10 -5.83
N PHE A 51 -7.13 -8.41 -6.04
CA PHE A 51 -6.47 -8.40 -7.34
C PHE A 51 -6.31 -9.81 -7.90
N GLY A 52 -6.26 -9.93 -9.23
CA GLY A 52 -6.00 -11.22 -9.89
C GLY A 52 -4.62 -11.80 -9.55
N PRO A 53 -4.42 -13.13 -9.64
CA PRO A 53 -3.18 -13.80 -9.23
C PRO A 53 -1.93 -13.35 -9.99
N ASN A 54 -2.09 -12.87 -11.22
CA ASN A 54 -1.01 -12.30 -12.06
C ASN A 54 -1.27 -10.83 -12.42
N GLU A 55 -2.16 -10.16 -11.69
CA GLU A 55 -2.43 -8.75 -11.92
C GLU A 55 -1.28 -7.90 -11.36
N LEU A 56 -0.76 -7.00 -12.19
CA LEU A 56 0.26 -6.05 -11.75
C LEU A 56 -0.37 -5.01 -10.83
N ILE A 57 0.08 -4.96 -9.57
CA ILE A 57 -0.32 -3.93 -8.61
C ILE A 57 0.66 -2.76 -8.69
N THR A 58 0.18 -1.60 -9.11
CA THR A 58 0.95 -0.36 -9.20
C THR A 58 0.57 0.58 -8.06
N MET A 59 1.57 1.24 -7.46
CA MET A 59 1.38 2.18 -6.36
C MET A 59 2.07 3.50 -6.67
N ARG A 60 1.41 4.62 -6.36
CA ARG A 60 1.95 5.98 -6.52
C ARG A 60 1.52 6.87 -5.36
N PRO A 61 2.28 7.93 -5.03
CA PRO A 61 1.81 8.96 -4.11
C PRO A 61 0.45 9.53 -4.55
N ILE A 62 -0.35 10.00 -3.60
CA ILE A 62 -1.60 10.71 -3.89
C ILE A 62 -1.30 11.93 -4.76
N LYS A 63 -2.04 12.09 -5.86
CA LYS A 63 -1.99 13.31 -6.67
C LYS A 63 -2.54 14.50 -5.88
N THR A 64 -1.82 15.61 -5.93
CA THR A 64 -2.29 16.94 -5.53
C THR A 64 -3.14 17.56 -6.61
#